data_AF-A0A285TEY3-F1
#
_entry.id   AF-A0A285TEY3-F1
#
_cell.length_a   1.000
_cell.length_b   1.000
_cell.length_c   1.000
_cell.angle_alpha   90.00
_cell.angle_beta   90.00
_cell.angle_gamma   90.00
#
_symmetry.space_group_name_H-M   'P 1'
#
loop_
_entity.id
_entity.type
_entity.pdbx_description
1 polymer ?
#
loop_
_entity_poly.entity_id
_entity_poly.type
_entity_poly.pdbx_seq_one_letter_code
_entity_poly.pdbx_strand_id
1 'polypeptide(L)'
;MKTALSINQPFKDWVNHLKQDIRSAQIKAAVRVNSELLHLYWQLGAEIIERQKEMTWGSGFLEELSRELMAEFPDMKGFSYRNIRSIKQWYLFYNEPHTIWQQVVSKLGEEKFFSIPWGHHLYIISQCKEVNLFGEKTVKQ
;
A
#
# COMPACT_ATOMS: atom_id res chain seq x y z
N MET A 1 19.05 -44.48 -13.81
CA MET A 1 20.13 -43.64 -13.26
C MET A 1 19.67 -42.37 -12.50
N LYS A 2 18.38 -42.25 -12.11
CA LYS A 2 17.86 -41.08 -11.35
C LYS A 2 18.12 -41.12 -9.83
N THR A 3 18.64 -42.21 -9.30
CA THR A 3 18.61 -42.52 -7.86
C THR A 3 19.87 -42.09 -7.08
N ALA A 4 20.97 -41.70 -7.74
CA ALA A 4 22.25 -41.46 -7.06
C ALA A 4 22.42 -40.06 -6.48
N LEU A 5 21.87 -39.02 -7.12
CA LEU A 5 22.02 -37.63 -6.68
C LEU A 5 21.11 -37.28 -5.48
N SER A 6 19.94 -37.92 -5.38
CA SER A 6 19.01 -37.70 -4.26
C SER A 6 19.45 -38.34 -2.95
N ILE A 7 20.59 -39.03 -2.91
CA ILE A 7 21.20 -39.64 -1.72
C ILE A 7 22.52 -38.94 -1.38
N ASN A 8 23.11 -38.21 -2.33
CA ASN A 8 24.34 -37.45 -2.15
C ASN A 8 24.08 -36.23 -1.24
N GLN A 9 24.68 -36.27 -0.04
CA GLN A 9 24.48 -35.24 0.99
C GLN A 9 25.00 -33.85 0.54
N PRO A 10 26.22 -33.71 -0.01
CA PRO A 10 26.67 -32.44 -0.58
C PRO A 10 25.71 -31.83 -1.60
N PHE A 11 25.13 -32.64 -2.49
CA PHE A 11 24.15 -32.16 -3.47
C PHE A 11 22.86 -31.66 -2.80
N LYS A 12 22.35 -32.37 -1.78
CA LYS A 12 21.17 -31.93 -1.01
C LYS A 12 21.43 -30.62 -0.28
N ASP A 13 22.60 -30.47 0.33
CA ASP A 13 22.97 -29.26 1.08
C ASP A 13 23.07 -28.06 0.14
N TRP A 14 23.70 -28.24 -1.01
CA TRP A 14 23.73 -27.21 -2.06
C TRP A 14 22.34 -26.83 -2.56
N VAL A 15 21.47 -27.80 -2.85
CA VAL A 15 20.08 -27.54 -3.26
C VAL A 15 19.28 -26.82 -2.17
N ASN A 16 19.49 -27.15 -0.90
CA ASN A 16 18.84 -26.46 0.22
C ASN A 16 19.31 -25.02 0.35
N HIS A 17 20.61 -24.77 0.19
CA HIS A 17 21.17 -23.42 0.15
C HIS A 17 20.59 -22.62 -1.02
N LEU A 18 20.55 -23.21 -2.22
CA LEU A 18 19.96 -22.57 -3.40
C LEU A 18 18.47 -22.22 -3.20
N LYS A 19 17.70 -23.10 -2.54
CA LYS A 19 16.30 -22.79 -2.17
C LYS A 19 16.20 -21.61 -1.21
N GLN A 20 17.13 -21.48 -0.27
CA GLN A 20 17.17 -20.33 0.65
C GLN A 20 17.50 -19.04 -0.11
N ASP A 21 18.47 -19.07 -1.03
CA ASP A 21 18.85 -17.92 -1.86
C ASP A 21 17.69 -17.46 -2.75
N ILE A 22 17.00 -18.42 -3.40
CA ILE A 22 15.83 -18.12 -4.22
C ILE A 22 14.72 -17.47 -3.39
N ARG A 23 14.42 -18.02 -2.21
CA ARG A 23 13.41 -17.43 -1.30
C ARG A 23 13.80 -16.03 -0.85
N SER A 24 15.08 -15.82 -0.51
CA SER A 24 15.62 -14.52 -0.13
C SER A 24 15.49 -13.50 -1.27
N ALA A 25 15.82 -13.90 -2.51
CA ALA A 25 15.66 -13.06 -3.70
C ALA A 25 14.19 -12.70 -3.96
N GLN A 26 13.28 -13.67 -3.83
CA GLN A 26 11.83 -13.45 -3.98
C GLN A 26 11.29 -12.46 -2.93
N ILE A 27 11.70 -12.61 -1.66
CA ILE A 27 11.29 -11.68 -0.59
C ILE A 27 11.80 -10.27 -0.89
N LYS A 28 13.07 -10.11 -1.28
CA LYS A 28 13.63 -8.80 -1.62
C LYS A 28 12.88 -8.15 -2.78
N ALA A 29 12.58 -8.90 -3.83
CA ALA A 29 11.79 -8.42 -4.96
C ALA A 29 10.38 -8.00 -4.52
N ALA A 30 9.69 -8.83 -3.74
CA ALA A 30 8.35 -8.53 -3.24
C ALA A 30 8.33 -7.27 -2.34
N VAL A 31 9.30 -7.11 -1.45
CA VAL A 31 9.43 -5.91 -0.60
C VAL A 31 9.67 -4.66 -1.44
N ARG A 32 10.55 -4.73 -2.45
CA ARG A 32 10.83 -3.59 -3.33
C ARG A 32 9.61 -3.18 -4.13
N VAL A 33 8.90 -4.15 -4.73
CA VAL A 33 7.66 -3.89 -5.48
C VAL A 33 6.57 -3.31 -4.57
N ASN A 34 6.39 -3.86 -3.36
CA ASN A 34 5.43 -3.34 -2.39
C ASN A 34 5.75 -1.90 -2.00
N SER A 35 7.02 -1.59 -1.73
CA SER A 35 7.44 -0.25 -1.35
C SER A 35 7.12 0.78 -2.45
N GLU A 36 7.48 0.48 -3.70
CA GLU A 36 7.16 1.36 -4.84
C GLU A 36 5.65 1.55 -5.02
N LEU A 37 4.85 0.49 -4.84
CA LEU A 37 3.39 0.60 -4.90
C LEU A 37 2.83 1.50 -3.79
N LEU A 38 3.37 1.40 -2.57
CA LEU A 38 2.92 2.23 -1.45
C LEU A 38 3.35 3.69 -1.60
N HIS A 39 4.53 3.97 -2.16
CA HIS A 39 4.93 5.33 -2.53
C HIS A 39 3.96 5.92 -3.55
N LEU A 40 3.61 5.17 -4.61
CA LEU A 40 2.61 5.58 -5.59
C LEU A 40 1.26 5.88 -4.93
N TYR A 41 0.79 4.99 -4.05
CA TYR A 41 -0.46 5.21 -3.33
C TYR A 41 -0.40 6.43 -2.42
N TRP A 42 0.75 6.72 -1.80
CA TRP A 42 0.91 7.88 -0.93
C TRP A 42 0.77 9.18 -1.71
N GLN A 43 1.45 9.26 -2.85
CA GLN A 43 1.36 10.40 -3.77
C GLN A 43 -0.07 10.56 -4.30
N LEU A 44 -0.69 9.46 -4.76
CA LEU A 44 -2.07 9.48 -5.25
C LEU A 44 -3.07 9.94 -4.18
N GLY A 45 -2.89 9.50 -2.92
CA GLY A 45 -3.70 9.96 -1.80
C GLY A 45 -3.59 11.46 -1.57
N ALA A 46 -2.37 12.01 -1.64
CA ALA A 46 -2.13 13.45 -1.53
C ALA A 46 -2.81 14.22 -2.66
N GLU A 47 -2.63 13.78 -3.90
CA GLU A 47 -3.22 14.42 -5.09
C GLU A 47 -4.75 14.40 -5.06
N ILE A 48 -5.36 13.28 -4.66
CA ILE A 48 -6.82 13.18 -4.50
C ILE A 48 -7.32 14.25 -3.53
N ILE A 49 -6.65 14.41 -2.37
CA ILE A 49 -7.06 15.40 -1.38
C ILE A 49 -6.91 16.82 -1.91
N GLU A 50 -5.82 17.13 -2.62
CA GLU A 50 -5.60 18.47 -3.14
C GLU A 50 -6.60 18.83 -4.25
N ARG A 51 -6.82 17.93 -5.21
CA ARG A 51 -7.79 18.15 -6.29
C ARG A 51 -9.22 18.28 -5.79
N GLN A 52 -9.57 17.61 -4.70
CA GLN A 52 -10.88 17.78 -4.05
C GLN A 52 -11.06 19.14 -3.35
N LYS A 53 -9.99 19.85 -3.01
CA LYS A 53 -10.07 21.23 -2.48
C LYS A 53 -10.18 22.26 -3.59
N GLU A 54 -9.44 22.06 -4.67
CA GLU A 54 -9.31 23.04 -5.76
C GLU A 54 -10.53 23.07 -6.71
N MET A 55 -11.26 21.95 -6.83
CA MET A 55 -12.35 21.82 -7.79
C MET A 55 -13.60 21.22 -7.13
N THR A 56 -14.80 21.66 -7.57
CA THR A 56 -16.10 21.04 -7.23
C THR A 56 -16.31 19.73 -7.99
N TRP A 57 -15.28 18.88 -7.98
CA TRP A 57 -15.37 17.52 -8.46
C TRP A 57 -16.28 16.78 -7.48
N GLY A 58 -17.55 16.63 -7.89
CA GLY A 58 -18.61 16.07 -7.06
C GLY A 58 -18.31 14.65 -6.59
N SER A 59 -19.30 14.03 -5.94
CA SER A 59 -19.14 12.72 -5.31
C SER A 59 -18.65 11.60 -6.23
N GLY A 60 -18.80 11.73 -7.56
CA GLY A 60 -18.43 10.72 -8.57
C GLY A 60 -16.99 10.74 -9.07
N PHE A 61 -16.13 11.67 -8.63
CA PHE A 61 -14.76 11.78 -9.18
C PHE A 61 -13.88 10.57 -8.90
N LEU A 62 -14.04 9.92 -7.74
CA LEU A 62 -13.22 8.75 -7.41
C LEU A 62 -13.65 7.52 -8.23
N GLU A 63 -14.94 7.42 -8.56
CA GLU A 63 -15.51 6.42 -9.44
C GLU A 63 -14.98 6.59 -10.86
N GLU A 64 -14.95 7.83 -11.34
CA GLU A 64 -14.36 8.21 -12.63
C GLU A 64 -12.88 7.82 -12.70
N LEU A 65 -12.09 8.26 -11.72
CA LEU A 65 -10.66 7.95 -11.63
C LEU A 65 -10.42 6.44 -11.59
N SER A 66 -11.23 5.70 -10.83
CA SER A 66 -11.14 4.24 -10.79
C SER A 66 -11.36 3.62 -12.16
N ARG A 67 -12.38 4.09 -12.89
CA ARG A 67 -12.72 3.54 -14.20
C ARG A 67 -11.60 3.79 -15.20
N GLU A 68 -11.08 5.01 -15.27
CA GLU A 68 -9.98 5.37 -16.18
C GLU A 68 -8.71 4.55 -15.88
N LEU A 69 -8.30 4.47 -14.62
CA LEU A 69 -7.10 3.71 -14.24
C LEU A 69 -7.26 2.21 -14.45
N MET A 70 -8.44 1.64 -14.20
CA MET A 70 -8.70 0.22 -14.45
C MET A 70 -8.78 -0.11 -15.95
N ALA A 71 -9.20 0.83 -16.79
CA ALA A 71 -9.22 0.65 -18.24
C ALA A 71 -7.79 0.66 -18.82
N GLU A 72 -6.93 1.56 -18.34
CA GLU A 72 -5.53 1.65 -18.79
C GLU A 72 -4.65 0.52 -18.24
N PHE A 73 -4.89 0.10 -17.00
CA PHE A 73 -4.08 -0.91 -16.31
C PHE A 73 -4.90 -2.15 -15.90
N PRO A 74 -5.44 -2.92 -16.86
CA PRO A 74 -6.37 -4.02 -16.58
C PRO A 74 -5.76 -5.16 -15.76
N ASP A 75 -4.45 -5.38 -15.88
CA ASP A 75 -3.73 -6.43 -15.13
C ASP A 75 -3.35 -6.01 -13.71
N MET A 76 -3.43 -4.71 -13.40
CA MET A 76 -3.08 -4.18 -12.08
C MET A 76 -4.26 -4.24 -11.11
N LYS A 77 -4.15 -5.14 -10.14
CA LYS A 77 -5.06 -5.20 -9.00
C LYS A 77 -4.68 -4.10 -8.01
N GLY A 78 -5.34 -2.94 -8.09
CA GLY A 78 -5.00 -1.81 -7.21
C GLY A 78 -5.86 -0.57 -7.38
N PHE A 79 -6.53 -0.40 -8.52
CA PHE A 79 -7.25 0.85 -8.83
C PHE A 79 -8.77 0.73 -8.79
N SER A 80 -9.30 -0.31 -8.14
CA SER A 80 -10.73 -0.38 -7.84
C SER A 80 -11.17 0.81 -6.98
N TYR A 81 -12.40 1.26 -7.17
CA TYR A 81 -12.97 2.39 -6.44
C TYR A 81 -12.83 2.24 -4.92
N ARG A 82 -13.08 1.04 -4.39
CA ARG A 82 -12.89 0.74 -2.97
C ARG A 82 -11.45 0.98 -2.52
N ASN A 83 -10.47 0.53 -3.31
CA ASN A 83 -9.07 0.71 -2.97
C ASN A 83 -8.63 2.18 -3.10
N ILE A 84 -9.12 2.92 -4.09
CA ILE A 84 -8.86 4.37 -4.21
C ILE A 84 -9.39 5.12 -2.98
N ARG A 85 -10.58 4.76 -2.48
CA ARG A 85 -11.09 5.30 -1.21
C ARG A 85 -10.18 4.96 -0.04
N SER A 86 -9.70 3.72 0.04
CA SER A 86 -8.75 3.30 1.07
C SER A 86 -7.42 4.03 0.99
N ILE A 87 -6.91 4.31 -0.22
CA ILE A 87 -5.70 5.12 -0.44
C ILE A 87 -5.89 6.54 0.11
N LYS A 88 -7.01 7.18 -0.22
CA LYS A 88 -7.38 8.49 0.34
C LYS A 88 -7.43 8.46 1.87
N GLN A 89 -8.11 7.46 2.44
CA GLN A 89 -8.21 7.30 3.91
C GLN A 89 -6.84 7.08 4.55
N TRP A 90 -5.98 6.27 3.93
CA TRP A 90 -4.64 5.99 4.43
C TRP A 90 -3.77 7.23 4.49
N TYR A 91 -3.79 8.05 3.42
CA TYR A 91 -3.10 9.32 3.43
C TYR A 91 -3.63 10.24 4.54
N LEU A 92 -4.95 10.44 4.63
CA LEU A 92 -5.55 11.27 5.68
C LEU A 92 -5.21 10.80 7.10
N PHE A 93 -5.24 9.49 7.33
CA PHE A 93 -4.98 8.89 8.64
C PHE A 93 -3.55 9.13 9.12
N TYR A 94 -2.56 8.99 8.23
CA TYR A 94 -1.15 9.18 8.59
C TYR A 94 -0.65 10.61 8.37
N ASN A 95 -1.44 11.46 7.70
CA ASN A 95 -1.17 12.87 7.44
C ASN A 95 -2.24 13.78 8.04
N GLU A 96 -2.56 13.58 9.32
CA GLU A 96 -3.58 14.38 10.00
C GLU A 96 -3.00 15.75 10.43
N PRO A 97 -3.54 16.89 9.95
CA PRO A 97 -2.96 18.23 10.14
C PRO A 97 -3.02 18.76 11.58
N HIS A 98 -3.62 18.02 12.52
CA HIS A 98 -3.81 18.45 13.91
C HIS A 98 -2.82 17.81 14.89
N THR A 99 -1.87 17.02 14.39
CA THR A 99 -0.75 16.58 15.22
C THR A 99 0.30 17.69 15.27
N ILE A 100 0.55 18.23 16.47
CA ILE A 100 1.68 19.15 16.80
C ILE A 100 3.06 18.45 16.57
N TRP A 101 3.04 17.24 16.01
CA TRP A 101 4.17 16.33 15.90
C TRP A 101 4.46 16.01 14.44
N GLN A 102 5.71 15.63 14.15
CA GLN A 102 6.11 15.12 12.82
C GLN A 102 5.18 14.01 12.32
N GLN A 103 4.90 14.02 11.01
CA GLN A 103 4.12 12.98 10.32
C GLN A 103 4.63 11.58 10.69
N VAL A 104 3.73 10.60 10.77
CA VAL A 104 4.08 9.22 11.16
C VAL A 104 5.14 8.62 10.24
N VAL A 105 5.08 8.94 8.95
CA VAL A 105 6.07 8.54 7.94
C VAL A 105 7.47 9.05 8.29
N SER A 106 7.57 10.32 8.72
CA SER A 106 8.84 10.93 9.15
C SER A 106 9.39 10.33 10.43
N LYS A 107 8.54 9.88 11.35
CA LYS A 107 8.95 9.29 12.64
C LYS A 107 9.42 7.84 12.52
N LEU A 108 8.73 7.03 11.72
CA LEU A 108 9.06 5.62 11.52
C LEU A 108 10.24 5.41 10.55
N GLY A 109 10.51 6.41 9.72
CA GLY A 109 11.42 6.32 8.59
C GLY A 109 10.73 5.68 7.39
N GLU A 110 10.89 6.30 6.22
CA GLU A 110 10.22 5.91 4.97
C GLU A 110 10.45 4.43 4.64
N GLU A 111 11.70 3.95 4.73
CA GLU A 111 12.10 2.55 4.53
C GLU A 111 11.24 1.55 5.31
N LYS A 112 10.97 1.83 6.58
CA LYS A 112 10.17 0.93 7.45
C LYS A 112 8.68 1.07 7.18
N PHE A 113 8.22 2.28 6.91
CA PHE A 113 6.81 2.53 6.64
C PHE A 113 6.34 1.86 5.34
N PHE A 114 7.13 1.98 4.27
CA PHE A 114 6.81 1.43 2.95
C PHE A 114 7.19 -0.06 2.77
N SER A 115 7.86 -0.68 3.75
CA SER A 115 8.07 -2.13 3.76
C SER A 115 6.91 -2.92 4.40
N ILE A 116 5.99 -2.26 5.10
CA ILE A 116 4.80 -2.89 5.67
C ILE A 116 3.79 -3.18 4.54
N PRO A 117 3.32 -4.43 4.36
CA PRO A 117 2.35 -4.75 3.31
C PRO A 117 1.05 -3.95 3.39
N TRP A 118 0.49 -3.58 2.23
CA TRP A 118 -0.74 -2.76 2.13
C TRP A 118 -1.90 -3.26 3.00
N GLY A 119 -2.15 -4.57 3.03
CA GLY A 119 -3.22 -5.14 3.85
C GLY A 119 -3.07 -4.88 5.35
N HIS A 120 -1.84 -4.77 5.86
CA HIS A 120 -1.60 -4.44 7.26
C HIS A 120 -1.87 -2.96 7.55
N HIS A 121 -1.56 -2.05 6.63
CA HIS A 121 -1.97 -0.64 6.74
C HIS A 121 -3.49 -0.52 6.85
N LEU A 122 -4.24 -1.20 5.98
CA LEU A 122 -5.70 -1.24 6.03
C LEU A 122 -6.22 -1.83 7.34
N TYR A 123 -5.59 -2.90 7.81
CA TYR A 123 -5.96 -3.52 9.07
C TYR A 123 -5.76 -2.54 10.24
N ILE A 124 -4.59 -1.89 10.35
CA ILE A 124 -4.31 -0.90 11.40
C ILE A 124 -5.38 0.20 11.40
N ILE A 125 -5.65 0.80 10.24
CA ILE A 125 -6.68 1.83 10.09
C ILE A 125 -8.05 1.33 10.56
N SER A 126 -8.42 0.10 10.18
CA SER A 126 -9.71 -0.48 10.58
C SER A 126 -9.85 -0.70 12.10
N GLN A 127 -8.73 -0.88 12.82
CA GLN A 127 -8.74 -1.07 14.27
C GLN A 127 -8.75 0.26 15.03
N CYS A 128 -8.28 1.35 14.42
CA CYS A 128 -8.29 2.68 15.00
C CYS A 128 -9.65 3.36 14.77
N LYS A 129 -10.64 3.01 15.62
CA LYS A 129 -12.06 3.41 15.49
C LYS A 129 -12.41 4.88 15.74
N GLU A 130 -11.44 5.76 16.02
CA GLU A 130 -11.70 7.15 16.46
C GLU A 130 -11.04 8.24 15.61
N VAL A 131 -10.86 8.02 14.31
CA VAL A 131 -10.51 9.14 13.42
C VAL A 131 -11.69 9.39 12.50
N ASN A 132 -12.29 10.58 12.62
CA ASN A 132 -13.39 11.03 11.77
C ASN A 132 -12.80 11.37 10.37
N LEU A 133 -12.40 10.32 9.64
CA LEU A 133 -11.67 10.39 8.36
C LEU A 133 -12.54 10.87 7.19
N PHE A 134 -13.83 11.03 7.44
CA PHE A 134 -14.76 11.66 6.52
C PHE A 134 -15.01 13.05 7.07
N GLY A 135 -14.44 14.07 6.42
CA GLY A 135 -14.75 15.47 6.66
C GLY A 135 -16.19 15.86 6.27
N GLU A 136 -17.17 15.03 6.62
CA GLU A 136 -18.56 15.45 6.68
C GLU A 136 -18.69 16.29 7.94
N LYS A 137 -18.63 17.62 7.76
CA LYS A 137 -19.16 18.54 8.76
C LYS A 137 -20.63 18.14 8.97
N THR A 138 -20.92 17.42 10.05
CA THR A 138 -22.27 17.46 10.62
C THR A 138 -22.51 18.89 11.06
N VAL A 139 -23.11 19.67 10.17
CA VAL A 139 -23.83 20.88 10.53
C VAL A 139 -25.01 20.40 11.35
N LYS A 140 -24.85 20.33 12.67
CA LYS A 140 -26.00 20.28 13.57
C LYS A 140 -26.61 21.68 13.55
N GLN A 141 -27.80 21.76 12.97
CA GLN A 141 -28.76 22.85 13.22
C GLN A 141 -29.16 22.84 14.70
#